data_AF-A0A8C3HT72-F1
#
_entry.id   AF-A0A8C3HT72-F1
#
_cell.length_a   1.000
_cell.length_b   1.000
_cell.length_c   1.000
_cell.angle_alpha   90.00
_cell.angle_beta   90.00
_cell.angle_gamma   90.00
#
_symmetry.space_group_name_H-M   'P 1'
#
loop_
_entity.id
_entity.type
_entity.pdbx_description
1 polymer ?
#
loop_
_entity_poly.entity_id
_entity_poly.type
_entity_poly.pdbx_seq_one_letter_code
_entity_poly.pdbx_strand_id
1 'polypeptide(L)'
;MATVPASLAGSFQGSFAYFSIKDRLPQILTRVIDTLHRHKNEFFEEHGEKGIEAEKNTISILSKLRNELQTDKPLVPLDDKLPDVPLWNRYLEYQQNLLDGNEQPSWFQSPWLYVECYMYRRIHEALLHNPPIDDYDVFKEAKVQSFFESQQAIIALCTYLQEILKNIEDLDEKQLQEEFFKLLQVSLWGNKCDLSISAGEDNSQKASPLKSLDNLKTFILVDDTESIWSVFCHSES
;
A
#
# COMPACT_ATOMS: atom_id res chain seq x y z
N MET A 1 20.07 10.21 26.66
CA MET A 1 19.68 9.71 25.33
C MET A 1 18.18 9.47 25.37
N ALA A 2 17.41 10.00 24.43
CA ALA A 2 15.99 9.70 24.36
C ALA A 2 15.82 8.21 24.03
N THR A 3 15.08 7.48 24.85
CA THR A 3 14.70 6.10 24.58
C THR A 3 13.73 6.06 23.40
N VAL A 4 13.95 5.16 22.44
CA VAL A 4 13.03 4.97 21.32
C VAL A 4 11.69 4.48 21.88
N PRO A 5 10.55 5.12 21.53
CA PRO A 5 9.25 4.67 22.00
C PRO A 5 8.88 3.30 21.43
N ALA A 6 7.97 2.60 22.10
CA ALA A 6 7.45 1.34 21.59
C ALA A 6 6.74 1.54 20.23
N SER A 7 6.88 0.54 19.35
CA SER A 7 6.19 0.51 18.07
C SER A 7 4.67 0.45 18.28
N LEU A 8 3.90 1.08 17.38
CA LEU A 8 2.46 0.82 17.30
C LEU A 8 2.23 -0.66 16.99
N ALA A 9 1.22 -1.26 17.61
CA ALA A 9 0.90 -2.68 17.51
C ALA A 9 -0.61 -2.91 17.74
N GLY A 10 -1.10 -4.10 17.38
CA GLY A 10 -2.49 -4.50 17.64
C GLY A 10 -2.80 -4.69 19.13
N SER A 11 -1.80 -4.80 20.00
CA SER A 11 -1.99 -4.95 21.44
C SER A 11 -2.60 -3.70 22.08
N PHE A 12 -2.41 -2.52 21.47
CA PHE A 12 -3.01 -1.27 21.89
C PHE A 12 -4.46 -1.15 21.41
N GLN A 13 -5.39 -1.71 22.19
CA GLN A 13 -6.83 -1.63 21.90
C GLN A 13 -7.29 -0.17 21.74
N GLY A 14 -8.14 0.07 20.74
CA GLY A 14 -8.62 1.42 20.39
C GLY A 14 -7.68 2.24 19.50
N SER A 15 -6.45 1.76 19.25
CA SER A 15 -5.57 2.38 18.26
C SER A 15 -6.01 2.07 16.82
N PHE A 16 -5.57 2.91 15.88
CA PHE A 16 -5.77 2.63 14.46
C PHE A 16 -5.01 1.37 13.99
N ALA A 17 -3.90 1.02 14.64
CA ALA A 17 -3.18 -0.23 14.38
C ALA A 17 -4.04 -1.45 14.73
N TYR A 18 -4.69 -1.44 15.90
CA TYR A 18 -5.64 -2.50 16.29
C TYR A 18 -6.79 -2.62 15.30
N PHE A 19 -7.43 -1.51 14.92
CA PHE A 19 -8.49 -1.50 13.91
C PHE A 19 -8.00 -2.03 12.56
N SER A 20 -6.80 -1.63 12.13
CA SER A 20 -6.24 -2.07 10.86
C SER A 20 -6.00 -3.58 10.85
N ILE A 21 -5.35 -4.12 11.89
CA ILE A 21 -5.06 -5.56 12.00
C ILE A 21 -6.37 -6.36 12.15
N LYS A 22 -7.31 -5.90 12.98
CA LYS A 22 -8.54 -6.64 13.28
C LYS A 22 -9.55 -6.64 12.14
N ASP A 23 -9.72 -5.51 11.46
CA ASP A 23 -10.84 -5.29 10.56
C ASP A 23 -10.37 -5.10 9.11
N ARG A 24 -9.36 -4.24 8.86
CA ARG A 24 -8.93 -3.91 7.48
C ARG A 24 -8.14 -5.03 6.81
N LEU A 25 -7.14 -5.61 7.49
CA LEU A 25 -6.30 -6.66 6.90
C LEU A 25 -7.13 -7.92 6.51
N PRO A 26 -8.08 -8.41 7.33
CA PRO A 26 -8.97 -9.50 6.91
C PRO A 26 -9.87 -9.15 5.71
N GLN A 27 -10.33 -7.91 5.63
CA GLN A 27 -11.13 -7.43 4.51
C GLN A 27 -10.31 -7.43 3.21
N ILE A 28 -9.05 -6.98 3.27
CA ILE A 28 -8.11 -7.01 2.13
C ILE A 28 -7.88 -8.46 1.68
N LEU A 29 -7.56 -9.38 2.58
CA LEU A 29 -7.40 -10.81 2.26
C LEU A 29 -8.66 -11.42 1.64
N THR A 30 -9.83 -11.02 2.12
CA THR A 30 -11.11 -11.49 1.56
C THR A 30 -11.31 -11.00 0.13
N ARG A 31 -10.94 -9.75 -0.18
CA ARG A 31 -10.98 -9.23 -1.55
C ARG A 31 -9.98 -9.94 -2.46
N VAL A 32 -8.76 -10.21 -1.98
CA VAL A 32 -7.76 -10.98 -2.74
C VAL A 32 -8.31 -12.37 -3.09
N ILE A 33 -8.91 -13.06 -2.13
CA ILE A 33 -9.55 -14.38 -2.35
C ILE A 33 -10.68 -14.27 -3.39
N ASP A 34 -11.54 -13.25 -3.27
CA ASP A 34 -12.63 -13.00 -4.22
C ASP A 34 -12.10 -12.73 -5.63
N THR A 35 -11.04 -11.92 -5.78
CA THR A 35 -10.38 -11.66 -7.06
C THR A 35 -9.91 -12.95 -7.72
N LEU A 36 -9.19 -13.81 -7.00
CA LEU A 36 -8.74 -15.10 -7.52
C LEU A 36 -9.92 -15.96 -7.99
N HIS A 37 -10.98 -16.04 -7.18
CA HIS A 37 -12.16 -16.82 -7.50
C HIS A 37 -12.90 -16.31 -8.75
N ARG A 38 -13.01 -14.98 -8.93
CA ARG A 38 -13.62 -14.36 -10.11
C ARG A 38 -12.83 -14.61 -11.40
N HIS A 39 -11.51 -14.71 -11.31
CA HIS A 39 -10.62 -14.93 -12.47
C HIS A 39 -10.39 -16.42 -12.78
N LYS A 40 -11.09 -17.34 -12.09
CA LYS A 40 -10.99 -18.79 -12.34
C LYS A 40 -11.13 -19.19 -13.81
N ASN A 41 -12.05 -18.55 -14.55
CA ASN A 41 -12.25 -18.84 -15.96
C ASN A 41 -11.06 -18.41 -16.81
N GLU A 42 -10.44 -17.26 -16.50
CA GLU A 42 -9.23 -16.78 -17.19
C GLU A 42 -8.06 -17.74 -16.93
N PHE A 43 -7.87 -18.18 -15.69
CA PHE A 43 -6.84 -19.19 -15.37
C PHE A 43 -7.07 -20.51 -16.11
N PHE A 44 -8.33 -20.92 -16.32
CA PHE A 44 -8.64 -22.09 -17.12
C PHE A 44 -8.35 -21.89 -18.61
N GLU A 45 -8.69 -20.73 -19.16
CA GLU A 45 -8.43 -20.40 -20.56
C GLU A 45 -6.92 -20.32 -20.86
N GLU A 46 -6.13 -19.75 -19.96
CA GLU A 46 -4.69 -19.57 -20.13
C GLU A 46 -3.88 -20.83 -19.79
N HIS A 47 -4.30 -21.60 -18.79
CA HIS A 47 -3.49 -22.68 -18.21
C HIS A 47 -4.22 -24.04 -18.05
N GLY A 48 -5.48 -24.13 -18.46
CA GLY A 48 -6.30 -25.34 -18.33
C GLY A 48 -6.57 -25.73 -16.87
N GLU A 49 -6.76 -27.03 -16.63
CA GLU A 49 -7.02 -27.57 -15.27
C GLU A 49 -5.92 -27.23 -14.26
N LYS A 50 -4.67 -27.05 -14.70
CA LYS A 50 -3.56 -26.65 -13.82
C LYS A 50 -3.76 -25.23 -13.26
N GLY A 51 -4.33 -24.32 -14.04
CA GLY A 51 -4.67 -22.97 -13.56
C GLY A 51 -5.74 -23.02 -12.47
N ILE A 52 -6.78 -23.83 -12.65
CA ILE A 52 -7.83 -24.03 -11.64
C ILE A 52 -7.26 -24.67 -10.36
N GLU A 53 -6.38 -25.66 -10.48
CA GLU A 53 -5.74 -26.29 -9.32
C GLU A 53 -4.89 -25.29 -8.53
N ALA A 54 -4.07 -24.50 -9.23
CA ALA A 54 -3.23 -23.47 -8.63
C ALA A 54 -4.05 -22.37 -7.95
N GLU A 55 -5.16 -21.92 -8.56
CA GLU A 55 -6.11 -20.97 -7.97
C GLU A 55 -6.69 -21.49 -6.66
N LYS A 56 -7.22 -22.73 -6.65
CA LYS A 56 -7.77 -23.35 -5.44
C LYS A 56 -6.75 -23.49 -4.32
N ASN A 57 -5.53 -23.90 -4.64
CA ASN A 57 -4.46 -24.04 -3.66
C ASN A 57 -4.05 -22.68 -3.08
N THR A 58 -3.96 -21.65 -3.92
CA THR A 58 -3.69 -20.27 -3.49
C THR A 58 -4.79 -19.76 -2.57
N ILE A 59 -6.07 -19.93 -2.93
CA ILE A 59 -7.21 -19.56 -2.08
C ILE A 59 -7.17 -20.29 -0.73
N SER A 60 -6.80 -21.58 -0.72
CA SER A 60 -6.66 -22.36 0.50
C SER A 60 -5.59 -21.77 1.43
N ILE A 61 -4.41 -21.45 0.91
CA ILE A 61 -3.31 -20.82 1.66
C ILE A 61 -3.73 -19.44 2.19
N LEU A 62 -4.37 -18.61 1.37
CA LEU A 62 -4.83 -17.28 1.77
C LEU A 62 -5.97 -17.32 2.80
N SER A 63 -6.85 -18.33 2.71
CA SER A 63 -7.90 -18.56 3.71
C SER A 63 -7.30 -18.98 5.05
N LYS A 64 -6.25 -19.81 5.03
CA LYS A 64 -5.45 -20.16 6.21
C LYS A 64 -4.77 -18.91 6.79
N LEU A 65 -4.12 -18.09 5.96
CA LEU A 65 -3.49 -16.83 6.37
C LEU A 65 -4.50 -15.88 7.04
N ARG A 66 -5.70 -15.74 6.48
CA ARG A 66 -6.77 -14.93 7.08
C ARG A 66 -7.18 -15.47 8.45
N ASN A 67 -7.30 -16.80 8.59
CA ASN A 67 -7.62 -17.41 9.88
C ASN A 67 -6.50 -17.21 10.91
N GLU A 68 -5.23 -17.37 10.49
CA GLU A 68 -4.06 -17.12 11.32
C GLU A 68 -4.08 -15.69 11.88
N LEU A 69 -4.34 -14.71 11.00
CA LEU A 69 -4.47 -13.31 11.37
C LEU A 69 -5.63 -13.07 12.35
N GLN A 70 -6.83 -13.57 12.04
CA GLN A 70 -8.02 -13.35 12.87
C GLN A 70 -7.95 -14.03 14.24
N THR A 71 -7.18 -15.11 14.36
CA THR A 71 -7.03 -15.89 15.60
C THR A 71 -5.69 -15.66 16.30
N ASP A 72 -4.98 -14.59 15.91
CA ASP A 72 -3.69 -14.17 16.47
C ASP A 72 -2.67 -15.31 16.58
N LYS A 73 -2.56 -16.11 15.52
CA LYS A 73 -1.56 -17.19 15.45
C LYS A 73 -0.15 -16.61 15.42
N PRO A 74 0.84 -17.38 15.90
CA PRO A 74 2.25 -17.05 15.70
C PRO A 74 2.57 -16.83 14.22
N LEU A 75 3.41 -15.82 13.94
CA LEU A 75 3.98 -15.59 12.62
C LEU A 75 4.97 -16.72 12.30
N VAL A 76 4.98 -17.17 11.04
CA VAL A 76 5.81 -18.29 10.59
C VAL A 76 6.92 -17.80 9.64
N PRO A 77 8.09 -18.47 9.62
CA PRO A 77 9.12 -18.18 8.62
C PRO A 77 8.58 -18.34 7.20
N LEU A 78 9.10 -17.53 6.27
CA LEU A 78 8.87 -17.68 4.84
C LEU A 78 9.72 -18.83 4.30
N ASP A 79 9.21 -19.56 3.30
CA ASP A 79 9.88 -20.74 2.73
C ASP A 79 9.93 -20.81 1.20
N ASP A 80 9.56 -19.73 0.50
CA ASP A 80 9.78 -19.61 -0.94
C ASP A 80 11.26 -19.39 -1.33
N LYS A 81 11.52 -19.20 -2.63
CA LYS A 81 12.86 -19.15 -3.22
C LYS A 81 13.36 -17.74 -3.53
N LEU A 82 12.67 -16.70 -3.10
CA LEU A 82 13.11 -15.32 -3.34
C LEU A 82 14.34 -14.95 -2.51
N PRO A 83 15.21 -14.06 -3.02
CA PRO A 83 16.45 -13.68 -2.34
C PRO A 83 16.24 -12.89 -1.04
N ASP A 84 15.02 -12.38 -0.79
CA ASP A 84 14.68 -11.62 0.41
C ASP A 84 14.29 -12.51 1.61
N VAL A 85 13.98 -13.79 1.39
CA VAL A 85 13.54 -14.74 2.44
C VAL A 85 14.50 -14.78 3.63
N PRO A 86 15.84 -14.86 3.46
CA PRO A 86 16.76 -14.85 4.61
C PRO A 86 16.71 -13.55 5.43
N LEU A 87 16.38 -12.41 4.82
CA LEU A 87 16.25 -11.13 5.51
C LEU A 87 14.96 -11.08 6.33
N TRP A 88 13.85 -11.55 5.75
CA TRP A 88 12.57 -11.68 6.44
C TRP A 88 12.64 -12.60 7.66
N ASN A 89 13.23 -13.79 7.48
CA ASN A 89 13.36 -14.76 8.55
C ASN A 89 14.29 -14.27 9.66
N ARG A 90 15.38 -13.57 9.32
CA ARG A 90 16.24 -12.90 10.32
C ARG A 90 15.48 -11.82 11.10
N TYR A 91 14.61 -11.06 10.45
CA TYR A 91 13.80 -10.06 11.15
C TYR A 91 12.77 -10.71 12.08
N LEU A 92 12.16 -11.83 11.66
CA LEU A 92 11.26 -12.61 12.53
C LEU A 92 12.01 -13.16 13.76
N GLU A 93 13.21 -13.71 13.56
CA GLU A 93 14.09 -14.15 14.65
C GLU A 93 14.46 -12.99 15.58
N TYR A 94 14.75 -11.81 15.03
CA TYR A 94 14.97 -10.61 15.84
C TYR A 94 13.74 -10.25 16.69
N GLN A 95 12.54 -10.26 16.10
CA GLN A 95 11.29 -10.02 16.85
C GLN A 95 11.09 -11.08 17.94
N GLN A 96 11.37 -12.35 17.66
CA GLN A 96 11.31 -13.43 18.65
C GLN A 96 12.26 -13.20 19.82
N ASN A 97 13.47 -12.67 19.57
CA ASN A 97 14.47 -12.37 20.60
C ASN A 97 14.13 -11.15 21.47
N LEU A 98 13.17 -10.32 21.05
CA LEU A 98 12.66 -9.20 21.86
C LEU A 98 11.58 -9.62 22.87
N LEU A 99 11.04 -10.83 22.73
CA LEU A 99 9.97 -11.35 23.58
C LEU A 99 10.57 -12.19 24.72
N ASP A 100 9.90 -12.15 25.88
CA ASP A 100 10.32 -12.90 27.06
C ASP A 100 9.70 -14.31 27.08
N GLY A 101 10.46 -15.28 27.58
CA GLY A 101 9.95 -16.63 27.85
C GLY A 101 9.59 -17.42 26.58
N ASN A 102 8.38 -18.00 26.58
CA ASN A 102 7.86 -18.84 25.49
C ASN A 102 6.88 -18.08 24.57
N GLU A 103 6.85 -16.75 24.63
CA GLU A 103 6.03 -15.94 23.75
C GLU A 103 6.52 -16.04 22.30
N GLN A 104 5.60 -15.90 21.34
CA GLN A 104 5.93 -15.91 19.91
C GLN A 104 5.42 -14.63 19.24
N PRO A 105 6.16 -14.07 18.27
CA PRO A 105 5.66 -12.98 17.45
C PRO A 105 4.33 -13.37 16.82
N SER A 106 3.33 -12.51 16.93
CA SER A 106 1.95 -12.77 16.50
C SER A 106 1.34 -11.49 15.94
N TRP A 107 0.20 -11.62 15.26
CA TRP A 107 -0.42 -10.54 14.49
C TRP A 107 -0.75 -9.30 15.32
N PHE A 108 -1.22 -9.49 16.55
CA PHE A 108 -1.59 -8.37 17.43
C PHE A 108 -0.41 -7.90 18.29
N GLN A 109 0.58 -8.74 18.60
CA GLN A 109 1.67 -8.36 19.49
C GLN A 109 2.85 -7.71 18.77
N SER A 110 3.09 -8.07 17.51
CA SER A 110 4.23 -7.56 16.74
C SER A 110 4.00 -6.14 16.22
N PRO A 111 5.07 -5.39 15.88
CA PRO A 111 4.96 -4.05 15.31
C PRO A 111 4.01 -4.01 14.10
N TRP A 112 3.08 -3.06 14.10
CA TRP A 112 2.06 -2.91 13.06
C TRP A 112 2.67 -2.83 11.66
N LEU A 113 3.72 -2.02 11.50
CA LEU A 113 4.44 -1.91 10.23
C LEU A 113 4.93 -3.28 9.73
N TYR A 114 5.47 -4.11 10.63
CA TYR A 114 5.98 -5.42 10.26
C TYR A 114 4.86 -6.38 9.87
N VAL A 115 3.78 -6.47 10.65
CA VAL A 115 2.69 -7.42 10.36
C VAL A 115 1.93 -7.06 9.10
N GLU A 116 1.79 -5.78 8.78
CA GLU A 116 1.18 -5.33 7.53
C GLU A 116 2.05 -5.71 6.33
N CYS A 117 3.36 -5.41 6.37
CA CYS A 117 4.28 -5.84 5.30
C CYS A 117 4.36 -7.37 5.19
N TYR A 118 4.38 -8.09 6.31
CA TYR A 118 4.41 -9.56 6.35
C TYR A 118 3.17 -10.17 5.70
N MET A 119 1.98 -9.61 5.93
CA MET A 119 0.76 -10.05 5.25
C MET A 119 0.90 -9.98 3.73
N TYR A 120 1.34 -8.85 3.17
CA TYR A 120 1.53 -8.70 1.73
C TYR A 120 2.61 -9.64 1.19
N ARG A 121 3.69 -9.88 1.94
CA ARG A 121 4.73 -10.84 1.56
C ARG A 121 4.23 -12.29 1.58
N ARG A 122 3.36 -12.66 2.52
CA ARG A 122 2.68 -13.98 2.57
C ARG A 122 1.64 -14.15 1.46
N ILE A 123 0.99 -13.08 1.00
CA ILE A 123 0.14 -13.11 -0.21
C ILE A 123 1.00 -13.43 -1.43
N HIS A 124 2.14 -12.78 -1.57
CA HIS A 124 3.06 -13.05 -2.68
C HIS A 124 3.64 -14.47 -2.63
N GLU A 125 4.08 -14.93 -1.45
CA GLU A 125 4.53 -16.31 -1.22
C GLU A 125 3.46 -17.34 -1.65
N ALA A 126 2.19 -17.09 -1.32
CA ALA A 126 1.09 -17.98 -1.71
C ALA A 126 0.98 -18.14 -3.24
N LEU A 127 1.23 -17.09 -4.02
CA LEU A 127 1.25 -17.17 -5.49
C LEU A 127 2.46 -17.95 -5.99
N LEU A 128 3.66 -17.67 -5.45
CA LEU A 128 4.90 -18.34 -5.86
C LEU A 128 4.89 -19.85 -5.62
N HIS A 129 4.15 -20.31 -4.62
CA HIS A 129 3.96 -21.75 -4.37
C HIS A 129 3.05 -22.45 -5.37
N ASN A 130 2.32 -21.71 -6.20
CA ASN A 130 1.26 -22.24 -7.05
C ASN A 130 1.44 -21.80 -8.52
N PRO A 131 2.51 -22.25 -9.21
CA PRO A 131 2.56 -22.13 -10.67
C PRO A 131 1.40 -22.91 -11.31
N PRO A 132 0.83 -22.44 -12.43
CA PRO A 132 1.38 -21.43 -13.33
C PRO A 132 0.86 -19.99 -13.10
N ILE A 133 0.26 -19.68 -11.94
CA ILE A 133 -0.27 -18.34 -11.64
C ILE A 133 0.66 -17.52 -10.73
N ASP A 134 1.93 -17.90 -10.65
CA ASP A 134 2.93 -17.35 -9.75
C ASP A 134 3.34 -15.90 -10.07
N ASP A 135 2.97 -15.40 -11.25
CA ASP A 135 3.14 -14.00 -11.69
C ASP A 135 1.84 -13.17 -11.63
N TYR A 136 0.72 -13.76 -11.17
CA TYR A 136 -0.56 -13.07 -11.13
C TYR A 136 -0.57 -11.97 -10.05
N ASP A 137 -0.93 -10.75 -10.45
CA ASP A 137 -1.07 -9.61 -9.55
C ASP A 137 -2.53 -9.46 -9.09
N VAL A 138 -2.80 -9.95 -7.87
CA VAL A 138 -4.12 -9.91 -7.22
C VAL A 138 -4.67 -8.49 -6.97
N PHE A 139 -3.85 -7.45 -7.13
CA PHE A 139 -4.25 -6.05 -6.98
C PHE A 139 -4.34 -5.32 -8.32
N LYS A 140 -3.99 -5.97 -9.44
CA LYS A 140 -3.95 -5.36 -10.77
C LYS A 140 -5.31 -4.79 -11.18
N GLU A 141 -6.38 -5.57 -11.02
CA GLU A 141 -7.74 -5.16 -11.37
C GLU A 141 -8.12 -3.85 -10.66
N ALA A 142 -7.93 -3.78 -9.34
CA ALA A 142 -8.25 -2.59 -8.56
C ALA A 142 -7.40 -1.37 -8.95
N LYS A 143 -6.10 -1.57 -9.24
CA LYS A 143 -5.21 -0.50 -9.73
C LYS A 143 -5.66 0.03 -11.08
N VAL A 144 -6.01 -0.86 -12.01
CA VAL A 144 -6.49 -0.49 -13.35
C VAL A 144 -7.84 0.21 -13.27
N GLN A 145 -8.76 -0.28 -12.43
CA GLN A 145 -10.05 0.35 -12.20
C GLN A 145 -9.90 1.78 -11.66
N SER A 146 -9.09 1.98 -10.61
CA SER A 146 -8.83 3.31 -10.03
C SER A 146 -8.23 4.29 -11.05
N PHE A 147 -7.35 3.81 -11.94
CA PHE A 147 -6.82 4.60 -13.06
C PHE A 147 -7.92 5.01 -14.07
N PHE A 148 -8.83 4.10 -14.42
CA PHE A 148 -9.94 4.41 -15.32
C PHE A 148 -10.99 5.34 -14.69
N GLU A 149 -11.24 5.21 -13.40
CA GLU A 149 -12.18 6.09 -12.69
C GLU A 149 -11.61 7.49 -12.46
N SER A 150 -10.29 7.62 -12.41
CA SER A 150 -9.59 8.90 -12.24
C SER A 150 -9.31 9.65 -13.56
N GLN A 151 -9.81 9.18 -14.71
CA GLN A 151 -9.49 9.75 -16.03
C GLN A 151 -9.76 11.25 -16.14
N GLN A 152 -10.85 11.75 -15.56
CA GLN A 152 -11.16 13.18 -15.59
C GLN A 152 -10.16 14.02 -14.81
N ALA A 153 -9.71 13.53 -13.65
CA ALA A 153 -8.67 14.18 -12.85
C ALA A 153 -7.31 14.15 -13.56
N ILE A 154 -6.97 13.01 -14.19
CA ILE A 154 -5.75 12.84 -14.98
C ILE A 154 -5.74 13.82 -16.16
N ILE A 155 -6.82 13.88 -16.95
CA ILE A 155 -6.93 14.81 -18.08
C ILE A 155 -6.78 16.25 -17.58
N ALA A 156 -7.47 16.64 -16.51
CA ALA A 156 -7.38 17.99 -15.97
C ALA A 156 -5.95 18.35 -15.53
N LEU A 157 -5.25 17.43 -14.86
CA LEU A 157 -3.88 17.66 -14.41
C LEU A 157 -2.89 17.70 -15.57
N CYS A 158 -3.03 16.81 -16.56
CA CYS A 158 -2.21 16.83 -17.77
C CYS A 158 -2.43 18.10 -18.58
N THR A 159 -3.67 18.54 -18.77
CA THR A 159 -3.98 19.80 -19.45
C THR A 159 -3.35 20.99 -18.72
N TYR A 160 -3.51 21.05 -17.40
CA TYR A 160 -2.91 22.10 -16.57
C TYR A 160 -1.38 22.14 -16.68
N LEU A 161 -0.72 20.99 -16.57
CA LEU A 161 0.73 20.91 -16.72
C LEU A 161 1.19 21.36 -18.12
N GLN A 162 0.47 20.97 -19.18
CA GLN A 162 0.79 21.40 -20.54
C GLN A 162 0.60 22.91 -20.73
N GLU A 163 -0.36 23.54 -20.04
CA GLU A 163 -0.55 24.98 -20.06
C GLU A 163 0.57 25.73 -19.34
N ILE A 164 1.03 25.23 -18.18
CA ILE A 164 2.20 25.77 -17.47
C ILE A 164 3.44 25.69 -18.35
N LEU A 165 3.72 24.51 -18.91
CA LEU A 165 4.94 24.26 -19.69
C LEU A 165 5.04 25.14 -20.94
N LYS A 166 3.92 25.60 -21.51
CA LYS A 166 3.95 26.52 -22.66
C LYS A 166 4.47 27.91 -22.31
N ASN A 167 4.25 28.36 -21.09
CA ASN A 167 4.56 29.72 -20.64
C ASN A 167 5.61 29.72 -19.53
N ILE A 168 6.27 28.58 -19.26
CA ILE A 168 7.15 28.41 -18.09
C ILE A 168 8.34 29.37 -18.11
N GLU A 169 8.85 29.71 -19.31
CA GLU A 169 9.93 30.67 -19.50
C GLU A 169 9.52 32.12 -19.24
N ASP A 170 8.21 32.42 -19.32
CA ASP A 170 7.64 33.75 -19.06
C ASP A 170 7.29 33.96 -17.58
N LEU A 171 7.38 32.93 -16.74
CA LEU A 171 7.07 33.00 -15.32
C LEU A 171 8.24 33.61 -14.54
N ASP A 172 7.93 34.57 -13.67
CA ASP A 172 8.90 35.01 -12.67
C ASP A 172 9.11 33.95 -11.57
N GLU A 173 10.15 34.10 -10.76
CA GLU A 173 10.51 33.15 -9.70
C GLU A 173 9.34 32.90 -8.73
N LYS A 174 8.56 33.95 -8.42
CA LYS A 174 7.43 33.85 -7.49
C LYS A 174 6.30 33.05 -8.12
N GLN A 175 5.98 33.28 -9.38
CA GLN A 175 4.97 32.52 -10.11
C GLN A 175 5.37 31.04 -10.25
N LEU A 176 6.65 30.78 -10.52
CA LEU A 176 7.17 29.42 -10.60
C LEU A 176 7.10 28.70 -9.24
N GLN A 177 7.41 29.40 -8.15
CA GLN A 177 7.25 28.92 -6.79
C GLN A 177 5.78 28.56 -6.48
N GLU A 178 4.85 29.43 -6.85
CA GLU A 178 3.41 29.20 -6.66
C GLU A 178 2.94 27.94 -7.41
N GLU A 179 3.39 27.74 -8.66
CA GLU A 179 3.09 26.53 -9.43
C GLU A 179 3.72 25.27 -8.83
N PHE A 180 4.96 25.36 -8.35
CA PHE A 180 5.63 24.28 -7.64
C PHE A 180 4.85 23.85 -6.39
N PHE A 181 4.43 24.82 -5.56
CA PHE A 181 3.64 24.54 -4.36
C PHE A 181 2.28 23.93 -4.67
N LYS A 182 1.61 24.35 -5.76
CA LYS A 182 0.36 23.71 -6.19
C LYS A 182 0.59 22.25 -6.56
N LEU A 183 1.61 21.96 -7.37
CA LEU A 183 1.90 20.59 -7.81
C LEU A 183 2.35 19.69 -6.65
N LEU A 184 3.11 20.21 -5.69
CA LEU A 184 3.43 19.50 -4.44
C LEU A 184 2.18 19.16 -3.63
N GLN A 185 1.23 20.10 -3.51
CA GLN A 185 -0.03 19.82 -2.82
C GLN A 185 -0.90 18.80 -3.58
N VAL A 186 -0.93 18.85 -4.92
CA VAL A 186 -1.59 17.80 -5.73
C VAL A 186 -0.97 16.43 -5.43
N SER A 187 0.36 16.34 -5.36
CA SER A 187 1.08 15.12 -5.01
C SER A 187 0.71 14.62 -3.60
N LEU A 188 0.76 15.50 -2.59
CA LEU A 188 0.38 15.18 -1.21
C LEU A 188 -1.04 14.61 -1.11
N TRP A 189 -2.01 15.27 -1.76
CA TRP A 189 -3.41 14.87 -1.69
C TRP A 189 -3.75 13.69 -2.61
N GLY A 190 -2.89 13.36 -3.57
CA GLY A 190 -2.98 12.16 -4.38
C GLY A 190 -3.03 10.87 -3.53
N ASN A 191 -2.38 10.87 -2.36
CA ASN A 191 -2.42 9.76 -1.41
C ASN A 191 -3.84 9.42 -0.91
N LYS A 192 -4.82 10.32 -1.05
CA LYS A 192 -6.23 10.01 -0.75
C LYS A 192 -6.83 8.94 -1.66
N CYS A 193 -6.21 8.70 -2.81
CA CYS A 193 -6.60 7.67 -3.78
C CYS A 193 -5.89 6.33 -3.52
N ASP A 194 -5.16 6.18 -2.40
CA ASP A 194 -4.46 4.94 -2.07
C ASP A 194 -5.45 3.86 -1.61
N LEU A 195 -5.48 2.74 -2.33
CA LEU A 195 -6.38 1.61 -2.05
C LEU A 195 -6.09 0.94 -0.70
N SER A 196 -4.86 1.01 -0.19
CA SER A 196 -4.55 0.46 1.13
C SER A 196 -5.38 1.17 2.20
N ILE A 197 -5.47 2.51 2.16
CA ILE A 197 -6.23 3.35 3.11
C ILE A 197 -7.70 2.95 3.14
N SER A 198 -8.30 2.69 1.98
CA SER A 198 -9.70 2.33 1.82
C SER A 198 -9.98 0.83 2.02
N ALA A 199 -8.99 0.03 2.46
CA ALA A 199 -9.08 -1.43 2.52
C ALA A 199 -9.51 -2.06 1.18
N GLY A 200 -9.08 -1.44 0.08
CA GLY A 200 -9.34 -1.83 -1.30
C GLY A 200 -10.60 -1.23 -1.91
N GLU A 201 -11.32 -0.31 -1.24
CA GLU A 201 -12.51 0.36 -1.80
C GLU A 201 -12.12 1.44 -2.80
N ASP A 202 -13.01 1.68 -3.77
CA ASP A 202 -12.86 2.80 -4.69
C ASP A 202 -12.80 4.12 -3.91
N ASN A 203 -11.66 4.79 -4.03
CA ASN A 203 -11.40 6.14 -3.55
C ASN A 203 -10.81 7.02 -4.66
N SER A 204 -11.11 6.69 -5.92
CA SER A 204 -10.64 7.42 -7.10
C SER A 204 -11.05 8.89 -7.09
N GLN A 205 -10.13 9.74 -7.56
CA GLN A 205 -10.37 11.18 -7.66
C GLN A 205 -11.13 11.48 -8.96
N LYS A 206 -12.43 11.76 -8.84
CA LYS A 206 -13.33 11.99 -9.98
C LYS A 206 -13.34 13.45 -10.46
N ALA A 207 -13.06 14.41 -9.58
CA ALA A 207 -13.01 15.83 -9.90
C ALA A 207 -11.56 16.32 -10.07
N SER A 208 -11.36 17.47 -10.72
CA SER A 208 -10.02 18.08 -10.85
C SER A 208 -9.39 18.32 -9.46
N PRO A 209 -8.18 17.78 -9.19
CA PRO A 209 -7.52 17.93 -7.89
C PRO A 209 -7.10 19.37 -7.61
N LEU A 210 -6.93 20.19 -8.65
CA LEU A 210 -6.54 21.59 -8.54
C LEU A 210 -7.64 22.44 -7.87
N LYS A 211 -8.91 22.08 -8.05
CA LYS A 211 -10.05 22.85 -7.53
C LYS A 211 -10.26 22.68 -6.03
N SER A 212 -9.73 21.62 -5.44
CA SER A 212 -9.87 21.31 -4.01
C SER A 212 -8.70 21.82 -3.18
N LEU A 213 -7.60 22.28 -3.78
CA LEU A 213 -6.37 22.62 -3.07
C LEU A 213 -6.58 23.68 -1.99
N ASP A 214 -7.30 24.78 -2.30
CA ASP A 214 -7.52 25.86 -1.33
C ASP A 214 -8.24 25.37 -0.06
N ASN A 215 -9.25 24.51 -0.25
CA ASN A 215 -9.96 23.91 0.88
C ASN A 215 -9.06 22.94 1.64
N LEU A 216 -8.25 22.17 0.92
CA LEU A 216 -7.40 21.14 1.50
C LEU A 216 -6.16 21.70 2.21
N LYS A 217 -5.69 22.88 1.82
CA LYS A 217 -4.54 23.56 2.43
C LYS A 217 -4.72 23.74 3.95
N THR A 218 -5.95 23.95 4.41
CA THR A 218 -6.29 24.07 5.84
C THR A 218 -6.03 22.80 6.66
N PHE A 219 -5.88 21.64 6.01
CA PHE A 219 -5.56 20.36 6.65
C PHE A 219 -4.07 20.02 6.66
N ILE A 220 -3.20 20.90 6.13
CA ILE A 220 -1.75 20.74 6.23
C ILE A 220 -1.32 21.23 7.62
N LEU A 221 -0.86 20.31 8.46
CA LEU A 221 -0.48 20.61 9.85
C LEU A 221 0.97 21.09 9.98
N VAL A 222 1.85 20.58 9.12
CA VAL A 222 3.26 20.95 9.03
C VAL A 222 3.55 21.17 7.56
N ASP A 223 4.02 22.37 7.23
CA ASP A 223 4.25 22.80 5.85
C ASP A 223 5.68 23.31 5.66
N ASP A 224 6.55 22.43 5.18
CA ASP A 224 7.96 22.72 4.89
C ASP A 224 8.21 23.03 3.40
N THR A 225 7.16 23.33 2.62
CA THR A 225 7.28 23.59 1.17
C THR A 225 8.29 24.69 0.84
N GLU A 226 8.37 25.76 1.65
CA GLU A 226 9.38 26.83 1.50
C GLU A 226 10.82 26.32 1.65
N SER A 227 11.05 25.40 2.58
CA SER A 227 12.36 24.79 2.79
C SER A 227 12.77 23.93 1.59
N ILE A 228 11.80 23.20 1.01
CA ILE A 228 12.01 22.40 -0.20
C ILE A 228 12.36 23.32 -1.38
N TRP A 229 11.59 24.39 -1.59
CA TRP A 229 11.87 25.36 -2.66
C TRP A 229 13.26 25.96 -2.53
N SER A 230 13.63 26.36 -1.32
CA SER A 230 14.95 26.92 -1.03
C SER A 230 16.08 25.98 -1.45
N VAL A 231 15.96 24.67 -1.25
CA VAL A 231 16.98 23.70 -1.69
C VAL A 231 17.19 23.74 -3.20
N PHE A 232 16.11 23.84 -3.99
CA PHE A 232 16.20 23.88 -5.45
C PHE A 232 16.82 25.20 -5.93
N CYS A 233 16.41 26.35 -5.36
CA CYS A 233 16.97 27.65 -5.74
C CYS A 233 18.46 27.81 -5.38
N HIS A 234 18.91 27.21 -4.28
CA HIS A 234 20.32 27.28 -3.87
C HIS A 234 21.20 26.20 -4.50
N SER A 235 20.62 25.25 -5.23
CA SER A 235 21.38 24.20 -5.93
C SER A 235 21.99 24.65 -7.27
N GLU A 236 21.64 25.85 -7.73
CA GLU A 236 22.19 26.49 -8.94
C GLU A 236 23.30 27.52 -8.67
N SER A 237 23.74 27.67 -7.42
CA SER A 237 24.90 28.49 -7.01
C SER A 237 26.09 27.65 -6.58
#